data_AF-A0A7J4I833-F1
#
_entry.id   AF-A0A7J4I833-F1
#
_cell.length_a   1.000
_cell.length_b   1.000
_cell.length_c   1.000
_cell.angle_alpha   90.00
_cell.angle_beta   90.00
_cell.angle_gamma   90.00
#
_symmetry.space_group_name_H-M   'P 1'
#
loop_
_entity.id
_entity.type
_entity.pdbx_description
1 polymer ?
#
loop_
_entity_poly.entity_id
_entity_poly.type
_entity_poly.pdbx_seq_one_letter_code
_entity_poly.pdbx_strand_id
1 'polypeptide(L)' 'YERAQANALLRMHRQVQEEDVKDAIMSVLAHRITLKPSARYAMTPEELIKEEMEDFPQDRPEKKGDGR' A
#
# COMPACT_ATOMS: atom_id res chain seq x y z
N TYR A 1 9.01 -4.07 3.72
CA TYR A 1 9.16 -4.63 5.08
C TYR A 1 10.03 -3.72 5.96
N GLU A 2 11.24 -3.35 5.53
CA GLU A 2 12.17 -2.50 6.32
C GLU A 2 11.57 -1.15 6.74
N ARG A 3 10.88 -0.43 5.85
CA ARG A 3 10.21 0.83 6.18
C ARG A 3 9.09 0.69 7.21
N ALA A 4 8.33 -0.39 7.14
CA ALA A 4 7.27 -0.66 8.12
C ALA A 4 7.88 -0.95 9.51
N GLN A 5 9.02 -1.67 9.58
CA GLN A 5 9.76 -1.83 10.83
C GLN A 5 10.31 -0.51 11.36
N ALA A 6 10.84 0.35 10.48
CA ALA A 6 11.32 1.67 10.87
C ALA A 6 10.17 2.52 11.45
N ASN A 7 9.00 2.51 10.81
CA ASN A 7 7.80 3.20 11.31
C ASN A 7 7.37 2.66 12.67
N ALA A 8 7.31 1.33 12.83
CA ALA A 8 6.99 0.69 14.10
C ALA A 8 7.97 1.09 15.20
N LEU A 9 9.28 1.11 14.91
CA LEU A 9 10.32 1.54 15.84
C LEU A 9 10.16 3.00 16.24
N LEU A 10 9.91 3.89 15.28
CA LEU A 10 9.68 5.32 15.54
C LEU A 10 8.44 5.57 16.43
N ARG A 11 7.44 4.68 16.34
CA ARG A 11 6.23 4.68 17.17
C ARG A 11 6.36 3.91 18.47
N MET A 12 7.54 3.39 18.79
CA MET A 12 7.78 2.53 19.96
C MET A 12 6.92 1.25 20.00
N HIS A 13 6.49 0.77 18.83
CA HIS A 13 5.80 -0.50 18.71
C HIS A 13 6.81 -1.66 18.75
N ARG A 14 6.51 -2.70 19.54
CA ARG A 14 7.35 -3.91 19.62
C ARG A 14 7.16 -4.84 18.43
N GLN A 15 6.06 -4.68 17.70
CA GLN A 15 5.72 -5.44 16.50
C GLN A 15 5.17 -4.48 15.45
N VAL A 16 5.41 -4.79 14.18
CA VAL A 16 4.86 -4.02 13.05
C VAL A 16 3.34 -4.15 13.06
N GLN A 17 2.65 -3.02 13.05
CA GLN A 17 1.20 -2.96 12.98
C GLN A 17 0.73 -2.70 11.55
N GLU A 18 -0.57 -2.88 11.30
CA GLU A 18 -1.17 -2.65 9.98
C GLU A 18 -0.93 -1.23 9.46
N GLU A 19 -1.03 -0.23 10.34
CA GLU A 19 -0.75 1.17 10.03
C GLU A 19 0.69 1.40 9.56
N ASP A 20 1.67 0.72 10.15
CA ASP A 20 3.07 0.82 9.76
C ASP A 20 3.30 0.29 8.33
N VAL A 21 2.54 -0.75 7.96
CA VAL A 21 2.52 -1.32 6.61
C VAL A 21 1.81 -0.38 5.63
N LYS A 22 0.65 0.16 6.01
CA LYS A 22 -0.10 1.15 5.21
C LYS A 22 0.75 2.36 4.87
N ASP A 23 1.46 2.93 5.84
CA ASP A 23 2.32 4.09 5.64
C ASP A 23 3.53 3.76 4.75
N ALA A 24 4.11 2.57 4.93
CA ALA A 24 5.20 2.11 4.08
C ALA A 24 4.74 1.92 2.62
N ILE A 25 3.53 1.38 2.40
CA ILE A 25 2.94 1.21 1.07
C ILE A 25 2.67 2.57 0.46
N MET A 26 1.99 3.47 1.17
CA MET A 26 1.64 4.80 0.68
C MET A 26 2.88 5.60 0.29
N SER A 27 3.88 5.67 1.18
CA SER A 27 5.12 6.45 0.94
C SER A 27 5.98 5.92 -0.22
N VAL A 28 5.84 4.64 -0.59
CA VAL A 28 6.64 4.02 -1.64
C VAL A 28 5.87 3.97 -2.95
N LEU A 29 4.64 3.47 -2.93
CA LEU A 29 3.87 3.23 -4.14
C LEU A 29 3.25 4.50 -4.69
N ALA A 30 2.77 5.44 -3.86
CA ALA A 30 2.11 6.64 -4.36
C ALA A 30 3.03 7.45 -5.28
N HIS A 31 4.31 7.55 -4.91
CA HIS A 31 5.32 8.25 -5.70
C HIS A 31 5.78 7.46 -6.94
N ARG A 32 5.52 6.15 -7.00
CA ARG A 32 5.96 5.26 -8.08
C ARG A 32 4.86 4.93 -9.09
N ILE A 33 3.60 5.03 -8.68
CA ILE A 33 2.46 4.78 -9.54
C ILE A 33 2.29 5.98 -10.49
N THR A 34 2.37 5.69 -11.78
CA THR A 34 2.05 6.65 -12.83
C THR A 34 0.66 6.33 -13.36
N LEU A 35 -0.31 7.19 -13.09
CA LEU A 35 -1.66 7.02 -13.58
C LEU A 35 -1.73 7.24 -15.10
N LYS A 36 -2.68 6.56 -15.76
CA LYS A 36 -3.03 6.83 -17.16
C LYS A 36 -3.59 8.25 -17.29
N PRO A 37 -3.42 8.93 -18.44
CA PRO A 37 -3.91 10.30 -18.63
C PRO A 37 -5.41 10.46 -18.29
N SER A 38 -6.24 9.49 -18.66
CA SER A 38 -7.68 9.50 -18.35
C SER A 38 -7.99 9.42 -16.85
N ALA A 39 -7.14 8.77 -16.06
CA ALA A 39 -7.35 8.58 -14.62
C ALA A 39 -6.77 9.74 -13.78
N ARG A 40 -5.70 10.41 -14.25
CA ARG A 40 -5.07 11.54 -13.53
C ARG A 40 -5.99 12.72 -13.24
N TYR A 41 -7.03 12.90 -14.05
CA TYR A 41 -8.02 13.96 -13.85
C TYR A 41 -9.11 13.59 -12.85
N ALA A 42 -9.27 12.29 -12.58
CA ALA A 42 -10.32 11.77 -11.71
C ALA A 42 -9.81 11.47 -10.29
N MET A 43 -8.56 11.04 -10.15
CA MET A 43 -7.98 10.66 -8.85
C MET A 43 -6.45 10.80 -8.83
N THR A 44 -5.90 10.79 -7.64
CA THR A 44 -4.48 10.76 -7.33
C THR A 44 -3.98 9.33 -7.07
N PRO A 45 -2.66 9.06 -7.23
CA PRO A 45 -2.08 7.78 -6.84
C PRO A 45 -2.36 7.40 -5.38
N GLU A 46 -2.39 8.39 -4.47
CA GLU A 46 -2.70 8.21 -3.06
C GLU A 46 -4.13 7.72 -2.85
N GLU A 47 -5.11 8.34 -3.52
CA GLU A 47 -6.51 7.93 -3.49
C GLU A 47 -6.69 6.52 -4.05
N LEU A 48 -6.03 6.21 -5.18
CA LEU A 48 -6.06 4.87 -5.76
C LEU A 48 -5.54 3.81 -4.77
N ILE A 49 -4.39 4.06 -4.14
CA ILE A 49 -3.83 3.13 -3.15
C ILE A 49 -4.80 2.97 -1.98
N LYS A 50 -5.39 4.05 -1.51
CA LYS A 50 -6.33 4.00 -0.39
C LYS A 50 -7.55 3.15 -0.72
N GLU A 51 -8.17 3.36 -1.88
CA GLU A 51 -9.31 2.56 -2.35
C GLU A 51 -8.94 1.07 -2.43
N GLU A 52 -7.81 0.74 -3.08
CA GLU A 52 -7.36 -0.65 -3.21
C GLU A 52 -7.04 -1.32 -1.88
N MET A 53 -6.59 -0.55 -0.87
CA MET A 53 -6.34 -1.06 0.48
C MET A 53 -7.64 -1.26 1.27
N GLU A 54 -8.65 -0.42 1.08
CA GLU A 54 -9.97 -0.57 1.69
C GLU A 54 -10.75 -1.75 1.07
N ASP A 55 -10.63 -1.93 -0.25
CA ASP A 55 -11.27 -3.00 -0.99
C ASP A 55 -10.53 -4.34 -0.87
N PHE A 56 -9.37 -4.39 -0.20
CA PHE A 56 -8.60 -5.62 -0.02
C PHE A 56 -9.31 -6.53 1.00
N PRO A 57 -9.96 -7.64 0.57
CA PRO A 57 -10.63 -8.53 1.51
C PRO A 57 -9.57 -9.26 2.35
N GLN A 58 -9.77 -9.28 3.66
CA GLN A 58 -8.88 -9.94 4.63
C GLN A 58 -8.67 -11.45 4.37
N ASP A 59 -9.47 -12.04 3.47
CA ASP A 59 -9.59 -13.50 3.30
C ASP A 59 -9.51 -13.93 1.83
N ARG A 60 -8.63 -13.31 1.02
CA ARG A 60 -8.34 -13.79 -0.34
C ARG A 60 -7.27 -14.90 -0.27
N PRO A 61 -7.54 -16.13 -0.74
CA PRO A 61 -6.49 -17.12 -0.93
C PRO A 61 -5.46 -16.57 -1.93
N GLU A 62 -4.17 -16.73 -1.62
CA GLU A 62 -3.05 -16.33 -2.46
C GLU A 62 -3.31 -16.71 -3.92
N LYS A 63 -3.45 -15.71 -4.81
CA LYS A 63 -3.34 -15.97 -6.23
C LYS A 63 -1.88 -16.29 -6.52
N LYS A 64 -1.57 -17.59 -6.66
CA LYS A 64 -0.35 -18.03 -7.36
C LYS A 64 -0.30 -17.29 -8.69
N GLY A 65 0.70 -16.44 -8.87
CA GLY A 65 0.87 -15.68 -10.11
C GLY A 65 0.83 -16.62 -11.31
N ASP A 66 -0.05 -16.33 -12.27
CA ASP A 66 -0.02 -16.92 -13.61
C ASP A 66 1.26 -16.38 -14.28
N GLY A 67 2.34 -17.16 -14.14
CA GLY A 67 3.56 -16.95 -14.90
C GLY A 67 3.28 -17.30 -16.35
N ARG A 68 3.13 -16.27 -17.18
CA ARG A 68 3.27 -16.38 -18.63
C ARG A 68 4.61 -15.80 -19.06
#